data_AF-A0A7X9AXV4-F1
#
_entry.id   AF-A0A7X9AXV4-F1
#
_cell.length_a   1.000
_cell.length_b   1.000
_cell.length_c   1.000
_cell.angle_alpha   90.00
_cell.angle_beta   90.00
_cell.angle_gamma   90.00
#
_symmetry.space_group_name_H-M   'P 1'
#
loop_
_entity.id
_entity.type
_entity.pdbx_description
1 polymer ?
#
loop_
_entity_poly.entity_id
_entity_poly.type
_entity_poly.pdbx_seq_one_letter_code
_entity_poly.pdbx_strand_id
1 'polypeptide(L)'
;MKKLTMLLCLALTLSTFTACSAFRREGRTRAHTLMITGNYMNSRLLCDLAQYRTKQPILLFSMDAARNQQIFYLPTPPKVEPIRNEEFVDMVSFINPKRIVVVGGSDYVPQEYIDRISAKFPVMIYNSEDWEHNARMLGDLLNQRSLRKEFVDSKARLVESGVSKQ
;
A
#
# COMPACT_ATOMS: atom_id res chain seq x y z
N MET A 1 4.40 59.70 -32.42
CA MET A 1 5.55 59.12 -31.68
C MET A 1 5.05 58.76 -30.28
N LYS A 2 4.59 57.53 -30.03
CA LYS A 2 5.23 56.49 -29.16
C LYS A 2 5.91 57.12 -27.92
N LYS A 3 5.44 56.93 -26.69
CA LYS A 3 5.47 55.71 -25.83
C LYS A 3 4.43 55.88 -24.70
N LEU A 4 3.54 54.94 -24.40
CA LEU A 4 3.75 53.66 -23.68
C LEU A 4 4.23 53.86 -22.24
N THR A 5 3.32 53.83 -21.25
CA THR A 5 3.45 52.94 -20.08
C THR A 5 2.10 52.76 -19.38
N MET A 6 1.51 51.60 -19.64
CA MET A 6 0.40 50.98 -18.92
C MET A 6 1.05 50.22 -17.74
N LEU A 7 0.74 50.59 -16.49
CA LEU A 7 1.21 49.84 -15.32
C LEU A 7 0.06 49.01 -14.74
N LEU A 8 0.19 47.72 -14.98
CA LEU A 8 -0.65 46.61 -14.57
C LEU A 8 -0.30 46.26 -13.11
N CYS A 9 -1.13 46.67 -12.14
CA CYS A 9 -1.01 46.19 -10.76
C CYS A 9 -1.58 44.77 -10.66
N LEU A 10 -0.70 43.81 -10.91
CA LEU A 10 -0.89 42.37 -10.70
C LEU A 10 -1.04 42.12 -9.18
N ALA A 11 -2.28 42.01 -8.72
CA ALA A 11 -2.58 41.66 -7.34
C ALA A 11 -2.19 40.19 -7.08
N LEU A 12 -1.31 40.03 -6.10
CA LEU A 12 -0.71 38.82 -5.58
C LEU A 12 -1.73 37.69 -5.34
N THR A 13 -1.40 36.55 -5.92
CA THR A 13 -1.96 35.23 -5.67
C THR A 13 -2.02 34.92 -4.17
N LEU A 14 -3.23 34.80 -3.64
CA LEU A 14 -3.48 34.12 -2.37
C LEU A 14 -3.11 32.64 -2.55
N SER A 15 -1.97 32.27 -1.97
CA SER A 15 -1.59 30.87 -1.74
C SER A 15 -2.61 30.24 -0.78
N THR A 16 -3.62 29.57 -1.32
CA THR A 16 -4.43 28.64 -0.55
C THR A 16 -3.60 27.40 -0.27
N PHE A 17 -2.89 27.42 0.87
CA PHE A 17 -2.55 26.22 1.61
C PHE A 17 -3.86 25.56 2.07
N THR A 18 -4.55 24.90 1.13
CA THR A 18 -5.62 23.98 1.50
C THR A 18 -4.90 22.69 1.89
N ALA A 19 -4.46 22.65 3.14
CA ALA A 19 -4.15 21.41 3.84
C ALA A 19 -5.23 20.37 3.48
N CYS A 20 -4.81 19.17 3.12
CA CYS A 20 -5.66 18.06 2.69
C CYS A 20 -6.94 17.93 3.56
N SER A 21 -8.02 18.54 3.10
CA SER A 21 -9.36 18.41 3.69
C SER A 21 -10.04 17.11 3.27
N ALA A 22 -9.35 16.28 2.47
CA ALA A 22 -9.77 14.93 2.08
C ALA A 22 -9.77 13.93 3.25
N PHE A 23 -9.16 14.27 4.40
CA PHE A 23 -9.22 13.48 5.63
C PHE A 23 -10.17 14.04 6.68
N ARG A 24 -11.42 14.28 6.27
CA ARG A 24 -12.51 14.50 7.21
C ARG A 24 -12.81 13.19 7.94
N ARG A 25 -12.62 13.20 9.27
CA ARG A 25 -12.95 12.13 10.22
C ARG A 25 -14.45 11.83 10.20
N GLU A 26 -14.88 10.97 9.31
CA GLU A 26 -16.07 10.16 9.52
C GLU A 26 -15.60 8.84 10.15
N GLY A 27 -16.32 8.34 11.16
CA GLY A 27 -15.91 7.26 12.07
C GLY A 27 -15.56 5.93 11.39
N ARG A 28 -14.42 5.90 10.69
CA ARG A 28 -13.88 4.72 10.03
C ARG A 28 -13.39 3.77 11.11
N THR A 29 -13.96 2.58 11.10
CA THR A 29 -13.51 1.44 11.88
C THR A 29 -12.00 1.29 11.65
N ARG A 30 -11.23 1.50 12.72
CA ARG A 30 -9.76 1.39 12.71
C ARG A 30 -9.36 0.08 12.03
N ALA A 31 -8.49 0.14 11.02
CA ALA A 31 -7.94 -1.08 10.44
C ALA A 31 -7.24 -1.91 11.52
N HIS A 32 -7.53 -3.20 11.61
CA HIS A 32 -6.85 -4.05 12.59
C HIS A 32 -5.42 -4.32 12.13
N THR A 33 -5.26 -4.69 10.86
CA THR A 33 -3.98 -4.97 10.24
C THR A 33 -3.87 -4.17 8.95
N LEU A 34 -2.75 -3.47 8.76
CA LEU A 34 -2.37 -2.96 7.46
C LEU A 34 -1.36 -3.92 6.83
N MET A 35 -1.65 -4.42 5.63
CA MET A 35 -0.70 -5.23 4.87
C MET A 35 0.11 -4.31 3.95
N ILE A 36 1.42 -4.49 3.89
CA ILE A 36 2.32 -3.77 2.99
C ILE A 36 3.11 -4.80 2.19
N THR A 37 3.12 -4.65 0.86
CA THR A 37 3.73 -5.65 -0.03
C THR A 37 4.16 -5.01 -1.36
N GLY A 38 5.02 -5.69 -2.10
CA GLY A 38 5.38 -5.36 -3.47
C GLY A 38 4.43 -5.97 -4.50
N ASN A 39 4.38 -5.39 -5.70
CA ASN A 39 3.62 -5.87 -6.85
C ASN A 39 4.33 -7.01 -7.60
N TYR A 40 4.54 -8.12 -6.89
CA TYR A 40 5.13 -9.35 -7.42
C TYR A 40 4.17 -10.51 -7.21
N MET A 41 4.23 -11.53 -8.07
CA MET A 41 3.21 -12.58 -8.18
C MET A 41 2.80 -13.18 -6.82
N ASN A 42 3.73 -13.73 -6.03
CA ASN A 42 3.38 -14.42 -4.78
C ASN A 42 2.91 -13.43 -3.69
N SER A 43 3.64 -12.34 -3.52
CA SER A 43 3.42 -11.35 -2.46
C SER A 43 2.09 -10.60 -2.67
N ARG A 44 1.76 -10.30 -3.93
CA ARG A 44 0.51 -9.66 -4.34
C ARG A 44 -0.67 -10.60 -4.17
N LEU A 45 -0.58 -11.82 -4.73
CA LEU A 45 -1.65 -12.82 -4.66
C LEU A 45 -2.04 -13.12 -3.20
N LEU A 46 -1.03 -13.31 -2.34
CA LEU A 46 -1.27 -13.62 -0.93
C LEU A 46 -2.05 -12.48 -0.23
N CYS A 47 -1.63 -11.23 -0.43
CA CYS A 47 -2.32 -10.08 0.16
C CYS A 47 -3.72 -9.88 -0.42
N ASP A 48 -3.93 -10.10 -1.72
CA ASP A 48 -5.26 -9.99 -2.35
C ASP A 48 -6.24 -11.04 -1.78
N LEU A 49 -5.80 -12.29 -1.64
CA LEU A 49 -6.62 -13.35 -1.02
C LEU A 49 -6.96 -13.03 0.44
N ALA A 50 -5.98 -12.51 1.19
CA ALA A 50 -6.19 -12.08 2.56
C ALA A 50 -7.18 -10.91 2.66
N GLN A 51 -7.00 -9.88 1.83
CA GLN A 51 -7.89 -8.71 1.79
C GLN A 51 -9.32 -9.11 1.38
N TYR A 52 -9.47 -10.00 0.40
CA TYR A 52 -10.78 -10.45 -0.06
C TYR A 52 -11.65 -10.97 1.08
N ARG A 53 -11.08 -11.76 2.01
CA ARG A 53 -11.79 -12.29 3.18
C ARG A 53 -11.90 -11.29 4.33
N THR A 54 -10.79 -10.64 4.67
CA THR A 54 -10.65 -9.91 5.95
C THR A 54 -10.95 -8.42 5.84
N LYS A 55 -11.07 -7.91 4.61
CA LYS A 55 -11.28 -6.51 4.28
C LYS A 55 -10.18 -5.58 4.82
N GLN A 56 -9.03 -6.12 5.19
CA GLN A 56 -7.88 -5.33 5.63
C GLN A 56 -7.25 -4.59 4.44
N PRO A 57 -6.85 -3.32 4.61
CA PRO A 57 -6.24 -2.54 3.55
C PRO A 57 -4.84 -3.04 3.16
N ILE A 58 -4.43 -2.69 1.93
CA ILE A 58 -3.08 -2.95 1.42
C ILE A 58 -2.42 -1.62 1.02
N LEU A 59 -1.15 -1.44 1.38
CA LEU A 59 -0.25 -0.53 0.66
C LEU A 59 0.62 -1.36 -0.29
N LEU A 60 0.52 -1.07 -1.57
CA LEU A 60 1.23 -1.77 -2.63
C LEU A 60 2.37 -0.93 -3.18
N PHE A 61 3.58 -1.47 -3.14
CA PHE A 61 4.75 -0.92 -3.80
C PHE A 61 4.86 -1.50 -5.21
N SER A 62 5.04 -0.65 -6.22
CA SER A 62 5.27 -1.07 -7.61
C SER A 62 6.34 -0.20 -8.24
N MET A 63 7.07 -0.74 -9.22
CA MET A 63 7.91 0.08 -10.10
C MET A 63 7.13 0.42 -11.37
N ASP A 64 7.28 1.64 -11.87
CA ASP A 64 6.80 2.01 -13.20
C ASP A 64 7.81 1.61 -14.31
N ALA A 65 7.46 1.87 -15.57
CA ALA A 65 8.33 1.58 -16.72
C ALA A 65 9.67 2.35 -16.69
N ALA A 66 9.73 3.48 -15.99
CA ALA A 66 10.93 4.28 -15.79
C ALA A 66 11.69 3.91 -14.51
N ARG A 67 11.28 2.83 -13.82
CA ARG A 67 11.84 2.33 -12.56
C ARG A 67 11.66 3.29 -11.37
N ASN A 68 10.69 4.19 -11.44
CA ASN A 68 10.31 4.99 -10.29
C ASN A 68 9.41 4.18 -9.36
N GLN A 69 9.64 4.34 -8.05
CA GLN A 69 8.80 3.75 -7.02
C GLN A 69 7.43 4.43 -7.01
N GLN A 70 6.38 3.63 -7.13
CA GLN A 70 4.98 4.02 -6.95
C GLN A 70 4.39 3.31 -5.74
N ILE A 71 3.50 3.99 -5.03
CA ILE A 71 2.78 3.45 -3.87
C ILE A 71 1.29 3.61 -4.13
N PHE A 72 0.53 2.54 -3.92
CA PHE A 72 -0.92 2.53 -4.06
C PHE A 72 -1.59 2.10 -2.76
N TYR A 73 -2.59 2.87 -2.34
CA TYR A 73 -3.52 2.48 -1.29
C TYR A 73 -4.69 1.72 -1.89
N LEU A 74 -4.87 0.49 -1.42
CA LEU A 74 -5.95 -0.40 -1.82
C LEU A 74 -6.89 -0.59 -0.62
N PRO A 75 -7.92 0.26 -0.49
CA PRO A 75 -8.97 0.07 0.49
C PRO A 75 -9.89 -1.07 0.06
N THR A 76 -10.70 -1.55 1.01
CA THR A 76 -11.79 -2.47 0.68
C THR A 76 -13.10 -1.70 0.55
N PRO A 77 -13.88 -1.90 -0.52
CA PRO A 77 -13.77 -1.39 -1.90
C PRO A 77 -14.16 0.12 -2.07
N PRO A 78 -14.04 0.73 -3.27
CA PRO A 78 -13.39 0.21 -4.49
C PRO A 78 -12.29 1.11 -5.09
N LYS A 79 -12.03 2.30 -4.55
CA LYS A 79 -11.13 3.24 -5.22
C LYS A 79 -9.67 3.03 -4.79
N VAL A 80 -8.85 2.55 -5.73
CA VAL A 80 -7.39 2.55 -5.57
C VAL A 80 -6.90 3.99 -5.64
N GLU A 81 -6.03 4.38 -4.70
CA GLU A 81 -5.51 5.73 -4.61
C GLU A 81 -3.98 5.71 -4.71
N PRO A 82 -3.37 6.39 -5.70
CA PRO A 82 -1.92 6.57 -5.72
C PRO A 82 -1.52 7.50 -4.56
N ILE A 83 -0.35 7.23 -3.99
CA ILE A 83 0.17 7.97 -2.84
C ILE A 83 1.55 8.48 -3.20
N ARG A 84 1.85 9.72 -2.81
CA ARG A 84 3.19 10.27 -2.97
C ARG A 84 4.12 9.70 -1.90
N ASN A 85 5.41 9.60 -2.22
CA ASN A 85 6.42 9.04 -1.32
C ASN A 85 6.52 9.82 0.01
N GLU A 86 6.29 11.13 -0.05
CA GLU A 86 6.30 12.02 1.11
C GLU A 86 5.08 11.77 2.02
N GLU A 87 3.94 11.41 1.43
CA GLU A 87 2.66 11.17 2.13
C GLU A 87 2.56 9.78 2.76
N PHE A 88 3.51 8.88 2.51
CA PHE A 88 3.44 7.50 2.96
C PHE A 88 3.15 7.37 4.47
N VAL A 89 3.92 8.08 5.31
CA VAL A 89 3.75 8.01 6.77
C VAL A 89 2.43 8.65 7.21
N ASP A 90 1.99 9.70 6.53
CA ASP A 90 0.72 10.36 6.80
C ASP A 90 -0.45 9.46 6.44
N MET A 91 -0.36 8.72 5.33
CA MET A 91 -1.35 7.70 4.97
C MET A 91 -1.39 6.58 6.00
N VAL A 92 -0.24 6.03 6.41
CA VAL A 92 -0.21 4.97 7.44
C VAL A 92 -0.82 5.48 8.76
N SER A 93 -0.51 6.72 9.13
CA SER A 93 -1.06 7.39 10.32
C SER A 93 -2.55 7.65 10.20
N PHE A 94 -3.02 7.99 9.00
CA PHE A 94 -4.43 8.14 8.72
C PHE A 94 -5.19 6.80 8.84
N ILE A 95 -4.66 5.73 8.26
CA ILE A 95 -5.22 4.37 8.36
C ILE A 95 -5.25 3.92 9.83
N ASN A 96 -4.25 4.36 10.61
CA ASN A 96 -4.09 4.12 12.04
C ASN A 96 -4.24 2.63 12.42
N PRO A 97 -3.47 1.71 11.80
CA PRO A 97 -3.66 0.29 12.04
C PRO A 97 -3.32 -0.12 13.49
N LYS A 98 -3.84 -1.25 13.98
CA LYS A 98 -3.34 -1.82 15.26
C LYS A 98 -1.97 -2.46 15.10
N ARG A 99 -1.67 -2.98 13.91
CA ARG A 99 -0.39 -3.58 13.53
C ARG A 99 -0.17 -3.50 12.02
N ILE A 100 1.08 -3.55 11.61
CA ILE A 100 1.49 -3.61 10.21
C ILE A 100 2.14 -4.96 9.95
N VAL A 101 1.82 -5.55 8.79
CA VAL A 101 2.51 -6.74 8.27
C VAL A 101 3.17 -6.37 6.95
N VAL A 102 4.49 -6.50 6.89
CA VAL A 102 5.24 -6.44 5.64
C VAL A 102 5.36 -7.85 5.10
N VAL A 103 4.79 -8.11 3.93
CA VAL A 103 4.81 -9.42 3.25
C VAL A 103 5.88 -9.40 2.16
N GLY A 104 6.84 -10.31 2.26
CA GLY A 104 8.03 -10.38 1.41
C GLY A 104 9.27 -9.68 1.99
N GLY A 105 9.09 -8.65 2.84
CA GLY A 105 10.21 -7.93 3.44
C GLY A 105 10.92 -6.96 2.48
N SER A 106 12.21 -6.73 2.70
CA SER A 106 13.02 -5.71 2.01
C SER A 106 13.16 -5.93 0.50
N ASP A 107 13.00 -7.17 0.03
CA ASP A 107 13.07 -7.50 -1.40
C ASP A 107 11.82 -7.01 -2.17
N TYR A 108 10.74 -6.71 -1.45
CA TYR A 108 9.44 -6.35 -2.00
C TYR A 108 9.01 -4.93 -1.60
N VAL A 109 9.51 -4.43 -0.48
CA VAL A 109 9.23 -3.09 0.07
C VAL A 109 10.57 -2.46 0.45
N PRO A 110 10.94 -1.28 -0.08
CA PRO A 110 12.25 -0.70 0.21
C PRO A 110 12.43 -0.44 1.72
N GLN A 111 13.60 -0.78 2.26
CA GLN A 111 13.88 -0.78 3.70
C GLN A 111 13.59 0.58 4.36
N GLU A 112 13.88 1.69 3.65
CA GLU A 112 13.61 3.04 4.14
C GLU A 112 12.13 3.26 4.54
N TYR A 113 11.18 2.61 3.86
CA TYR A 113 9.76 2.71 4.19
C TYR A 113 9.42 1.87 5.43
N ILE A 114 10.04 0.69 5.56
CA ILE A 114 9.89 -0.19 6.73
C ILE A 114 10.42 0.51 7.99
N ASP A 115 11.57 1.18 7.90
CA ASP A 115 12.17 1.90 9.01
C ASP A 115 11.29 3.07 9.46
N ARG A 116 10.77 3.86 8.50
CA ARG A 116 9.87 5.01 8.77
C ARG A 116 8.62 4.63 9.56
N ILE A 117 8.04 3.45 9.32
CA ILE A 117 6.84 2.98 10.04
C ILE A 117 7.15 2.22 11.32
N SER A 118 8.28 1.51 11.38
CA SER A 118 8.69 0.75 12.58
C SER A 118 8.96 1.67 13.77
N ALA A 119 9.29 2.95 13.51
CA ALA A 119 9.42 3.97 14.55
C ALA A 119 8.09 4.32 15.26
N LYS A 120 6.92 4.01 14.68
CA LYS A 120 5.61 4.45 15.18
C LYS A 120 4.58 3.34 15.37
N PHE A 121 4.72 2.23 14.65
CA PHE A 121 3.72 1.16 14.63
C PHE A 121 4.37 -0.19 14.94
N PRO A 122 3.63 -1.14 15.55
CA PRO A 122 4.07 -2.52 15.63
C PRO A 122 4.16 -3.13 14.21
N VAL A 123 5.36 -3.49 13.78
CA VAL A 123 5.63 -4.07 12.45
C VAL A 123 6.06 -5.52 12.61
N MET A 124 5.46 -6.41 11.81
CA MET A 124 5.89 -7.78 11.63
C MET A 124 6.31 -7.97 10.19
N ILE A 125 7.38 -8.75 9.96
CA ILE A 125 7.91 -9.01 8.63
C ILE A 125 7.78 -10.51 8.36
N TYR A 126 7.09 -10.86 7.28
CA TYR A 126 6.95 -12.24 6.78
C TYR A 126 7.75 -12.37 5.48
N ASN A 127 8.99 -12.86 5.61
CA ASN A 127 9.99 -12.90 4.55
C ASN A 127 10.63 -14.28 4.39
N SER A 128 9.90 -15.36 4.70
CA SER A 128 10.38 -16.71 4.39
C SER A 128 10.48 -16.91 2.88
N GLU A 129 11.50 -17.63 2.41
CA GLU A 129 11.58 -18.09 1.03
C GLU A 129 10.44 -19.06 0.68
N ASP A 130 9.95 -19.81 1.69
CA ASP A 130 8.74 -20.63 1.57
C ASP A 130 7.48 -19.75 1.65
N TRP A 131 6.89 -19.49 0.49
CA TRP A 131 5.65 -18.72 0.37
C TRP A 131 4.43 -19.39 1.01
N GLU A 132 4.40 -20.72 1.13
CA GLU A 132 3.35 -21.41 1.87
C GLU A 132 3.49 -21.19 3.38
N HIS A 133 4.72 -21.06 3.88
CA HIS A 133 4.99 -20.64 5.25
C HIS A 133 4.50 -19.21 5.50
N ASN A 134 4.82 -18.27 4.61
CA ASN A 134 4.29 -16.89 4.69
C ASN A 134 2.76 -16.87 4.69
N ALA A 135 2.13 -17.67 3.82
CA ALA A 135 0.68 -17.75 3.74
C ALA A 135 0.04 -18.32 5.01
N ARG A 136 0.72 -19.28 5.66
CA ARG A 136 0.31 -19.83 6.96
C ARG A 136 0.41 -18.79 8.07
N MET A 137 1.55 -18.11 8.19
CA MET A 137 1.75 -17.05 9.19
C MET A 137 0.72 -15.92 9.06
N LEU A 138 0.48 -15.47 7.82
CA LEU A 138 -0.54 -14.45 7.56
C LEU A 138 -1.95 -14.97 7.87
N GLY A 139 -2.24 -16.22 7.52
CA GLY A 139 -3.51 -16.86 7.81
C GLY A 139 -3.77 -16.97 9.31
N ASP A 140 -2.78 -17.39 10.09
CA ASP A 140 -2.87 -17.50 11.55
C ASP A 140 -3.10 -16.12 12.19
N LEU A 141 -2.35 -15.11 11.75
CA LEU A 141 -2.50 -13.73 12.24
C LEU A 141 -3.91 -13.17 11.99
N LEU A 142 -4.46 -13.45 10.81
CA LEU A 142 -5.76 -12.94 10.37
C LEU A 142 -6.93 -13.85 10.75
N ASN A 143 -6.67 -14.96 11.46
CA ASN A 143 -7.65 -16.00 11.76
C ASN A 143 -8.35 -16.57 10.48
N GLN A 144 -7.59 -16.69 9.39
CA GLN A 144 -8.00 -17.25 8.10
C GLN A 144 -7.24 -18.54 7.83
N ARG A 145 -7.66 -19.63 8.47
CA ARG A 145 -6.99 -20.95 8.37
C ARG A 145 -6.95 -21.51 6.94
N SER A 146 -7.89 -21.11 6.07
CA SER A 146 -7.91 -21.53 4.66
C SER A 146 -6.91 -20.78 3.78
N LEU A 147 -6.30 -19.67 4.23
CA LEU A 147 -5.49 -18.79 3.38
C LEU A 147 -4.32 -19.53 2.72
N ARG A 148 -3.63 -20.40 3.46
CA ARG A 148 -2.55 -21.22 2.92
C ARG A 148 -3.03 -22.08 1.73
N LYS A 149 -4.15 -22.79 1.91
CA LYS A 149 -4.70 -23.64 0.86
C LYS A 149 -5.17 -22.80 -0.33
N GLU A 150 -5.88 -21.70 -0.08
CA GLU A 150 -6.35 -20.79 -1.14
C GLU A 150 -5.19 -20.22 -1.95
N PHE A 151 -4.08 -19.88 -1.30
CA PHE A 151 -2.85 -19.42 -1.94
C PHE A 151 -2.23 -20.50 -2.84
N VAL A 152 -2.03 -21.71 -2.32
CA VAL A 152 -1.46 -22.84 -3.09
C VAL A 152 -2.33 -23.17 -4.30
N ASP A 153 -3.65 -23.32 -4.11
CA ASP A 153 -4.58 -23.64 -5.18
C ASP A 153 -4.61 -22.52 -6.24
N SER A 154 -4.58 -21.25 -5.83
CA SER A 154 -4.60 -20.11 -6.76
C SER A 154 -3.29 -19.99 -7.54
N LYS A 155 -2.16 -20.23 -6.87
CA LYS A 155 -0.85 -20.26 -7.52
C LYS A 155 -0.77 -21.37 -8.57
N ALA A 156 -1.24 -22.57 -8.26
CA ALA A 156 -1.28 -23.68 -9.23
C ALA A 156 -2.10 -23.32 -10.47
N ARG A 157 -3.31 -22.75 -10.29
CA ARG A 157 -4.15 -22.29 -11.40
C ARG A 157 -3.49 -21.21 -12.27
N LEU A 158 -2.75 -20.27 -11.67
CA LEU A 158 -2.03 -19.22 -12.40
C LEU A 158 -0.85 -19.78 -13.21
N VAL A 159 -0.20 -20.83 -12.71
CA VAL A 159 0.86 -21.54 -13.45
C VAL A 159 0.26 -22.29 -14.64
N GLU A 160 -0.86 -23.00 -14.44
CA GLU A 160 -1.59 -23.70 -15.50
C GLU A 160 -2.09 -22.75 -16.60
N SER A 161 -2.48 -21.52 -16.24
CA SER A 161 -2.93 -20.50 -17.19
C SER A 161 -1.79 -19.74 -17.90
N GLY A 162 -0.52 -20.07 -17.61
CA GLY A 162 0.63 -19.49 -18.30
C GLY A 162 1.11 -18.14 -17.77
N VAL A 163 0.66 -17.71 -16.58
CA VAL A 163 1.01 -16.40 -15.99
C VAL A 163 2.43 -16.40 -15.35
N SER A 164 3.11 -17.54 -15.31
CA SER A 164 4.39 -17.75 -14.61
C SER A 164 5.66 -17.15 -15.27
N LYS A 165 5.56 -16.30 -16.30
CA LYS A 165 6.73 -15.74 -17.00
C LYS A 165 6.84 -14.22 -16.87
N GLN A 166 6.94 -13.67 -15.67
CA GLN A 166 7.51 -12.33 -15.43
C GLN A 166 8.25 -12.30 -14.10
#